data_AF-A0A2E6BZ50-F1
#
_entry.id   AF-A0A2E6BZ50-F1
#
_cell.length_a   1.000
_cell.length_b   1.000
_cell.length_c   1.000
_cell.angle_alpha   90.00
_cell.angle_beta   90.00
_cell.angle_gamma   90.00
#
_symmetry.space_group_name_H-M   'P 1'
#
loop_
_entity.id
_entity.type
_entity.pdbx_description
1 polymer ?
#
loop_
_entity_poly.entity_id
_entity_poly.type
_entity_poly.pdbx_seq_one_letter_code
_entity_poly.pdbx_strand_id
1 'polypeptide(L)'
;MVSEKSILVAAVLVFVGFVAVSVVFEDFGVTTDDERIQDGCLNGHGAAVTHDHVYLDIWIADENGNLQQIAPLENEGAGTTDGCMKFVHTHDARPYGEGASAQEVTAYLHVETPFQINISMKHWFEIWDEEFPQSYGDWDQVDDTHEIVATRNGEVIEDFWNEKLDGQSDIIRLEYRQK
;
A
#
# COMPACT_ATOMS: atom_id res chain seq x y z
N MET A 1 -17.81 -25.61 45.14
CA MET A 1 -18.83 -24.98 44.29
C MET A 1 -18.61 -23.48 44.34
N VAL A 2 -18.40 -22.83 43.20
CA VAL A 2 -18.28 -21.36 43.14
C VAL A 2 -19.69 -20.79 43.27
N SER A 3 -19.87 -19.79 44.14
CA SER A 3 -21.18 -19.17 44.32
C SER A 3 -21.51 -18.24 43.16
N GLU A 4 -22.79 -18.15 42.79
CA GLU A 4 -23.27 -17.21 41.76
C GLU A 4 -22.85 -15.76 42.04
N LYS A 5 -22.85 -15.36 43.33
CA LYS A 5 -22.39 -14.04 43.78
C LYS A 5 -20.91 -13.80 43.46
N SER A 6 -20.07 -14.83 43.62
CA SER A 6 -18.64 -14.76 43.30
C SER A 6 -18.41 -14.60 41.80
N ILE A 7 -19.24 -15.25 40.98
CA ILE A 7 -19.20 -15.12 39.51
C ILE A 7 -19.62 -13.71 39.09
N LEU A 8 -20.71 -13.18 39.66
CA LEU A 8 -21.19 -11.82 39.39
C LEU A 8 -20.15 -10.75 39.77
N VAL A 9 -19.52 -10.87 40.93
CA VAL A 9 -18.47 -9.93 41.36
C VAL A 9 -17.26 -9.99 40.41
N ALA A 10 -16.82 -11.18 40.02
CA ALA A 10 -15.72 -11.33 39.08
C ALA A 10 -16.05 -10.74 37.70
N ALA A 11 -17.26 -10.96 37.19
CA ALA A 11 -17.72 -10.40 35.93
C ALA A 11 -17.75 -8.87 35.95
N VAL A 12 -18.23 -8.27 37.05
CA VAL A 12 -18.23 -6.81 37.21
C VAL A 12 -16.80 -6.26 37.24
N LEU A 13 -15.87 -6.92 37.94
CA LEU A 13 -14.47 -6.47 37.99
C LEU A 13 -13.80 -6.53 36.61
N VAL A 14 -14.04 -7.59 35.84
CA VAL A 14 -13.53 -7.72 34.47
C VAL A 14 -14.12 -6.65 33.56
N PHE A 15 -15.44 -6.42 33.66
CA PHE A 15 -16.11 -5.40 32.85
C PHE A 15 -15.60 -3.99 33.17
N VAL A 16 -15.46 -3.64 34.45
CA VAL A 16 -14.91 -2.35 34.87
C VAL A 16 -13.46 -2.20 34.41
N GLY A 17 -12.66 -3.28 34.50
CA GLY A 17 -11.30 -3.29 33.97
C GLY A 17 -11.26 -3.06 32.46
N PHE A 18 -12.11 -3.73 31.70
CA PHE A 18 -12.24 -3.53 30.26
C PHE A 18 -12.61 -2.09 29.92
N VAL A 19 -13.65 -1.53 30.56
CA VAL A 19 -14.06 -0.14 30.35
C VAL A 19 -12.93 0.84 30.70
N ALA A 20 -12.21 0.61 31.80
CA ALA A 20 -11.08 1.46 32.18
C ALA A 20 -9.96 1.45 31.14
N VAL A 21 -9.63 0.27 30.59
CA VAL A 21 -8.65 0.15 29.49
C VAL A 21 -9.16 0.87 28.24
N SER A 22 -10.40 0.66 27.82
CA SER A 22 -10.98 1.32 26.64
C SER A 22 -11.07 2.85 26.76
N VAL A 23 -11.18 3.39 27.97
CA VAL A 23 -11.20 4.86 28.18
C VAL A 23 -9.81 5.46 28.22
N VAL A 24 -8.80 4.71 28.70
CA VAL A 24 -7.42 5.19 28.81
C VAL A 24 -6.66 5.06 27.48
N PHE A 25 -7.01 4.05 26.68
CA PHE A 25 -6.38 3.77 25.39
C PHE A 25 -7.41 3.99 24.28
N GLU A 26 -7.34 5.15 23.65
CA GLU A 26 -8.31 5.59 22.63
C GLU A 26 -8.39 4.63 21.42
N ASP A 27 -7.30 3.89 21.15
CA ASP A 27 -7.20 2.93 20.04
C ASP A 27 -7.40 1.46 20.47
N PHE A 28 -7.73 1.19 21.75
CA PHE A 28 -7.84 -0.18 22.24
C PHE A 28 -9.03 -0.92 21.61
N GLY A 29 -8.72 -1.86 20.72
CA GLY A 29 -9.70 -2.63 19.96
C GLY A 29 -10.25 -1.90 18.74
N VAL A 30 -9.68 -0.75 18.36
CA VAL A 30 -9.95 -0.07 17.09
C VAL A 30 -8.91 -0.58 16.10
N THR A 31 -9.35 -1.30 15.07
CA THR A 31 -8.49 -1.57 13.91
C THR A 31 -8.48 -0.31 13.05
N THR A 32 -7.32 0.31 12.90
CA THR A 32 -7.13 1.48 12.04
C THR A 32 -7.30 1.10 10.57
N ASP A 33 -7.53 2.09 9.70
CA ASP A 33 -7.62 1.83 8.27
C ASP A 33 -6.28 1.31 7.70
N ASP A 34 -5.15 1.83 8.18
CA ASP A 34 -3.80 1.33 7.84
C ASP A 34 -3.65 -0.17 8.19
N GLU A 35 -4.01 -0.58 9.41
CA GLU A 35 -3.98 -1.99 9.83
C GLU A 35 -4.95 -2.85 8.99
N ARG A 36 -6.14 -2.34 8.68
CA ARG A 36 -7.12 -3.04 7.82
C ARG A 36 -6.60 -3.23 6.40
N ILE A 37 -5.83 -2.29 5.87
CA ILE A 37 -5.24 -2.36 4.54
C ILE A 37 -4.07 -3.35 4.54
N GLN A 38 -3.18 -3.25 5.52
CA GLN A 38 -2.02 -4.13 5.65
C GLN A 38 -2.42 -5.60 5.84
N ASP A 39 -3.41 -5.87 6.69
CA ASP A 39 -3.93 -7.22 6.96
C ASP A 39 -5.01 -7.66 5.94
N GLY A 40 -5.38 -6.76 5.04
CA GLY A 40 -6.43 -6.95 4.04
C GLY A 40 -6.17 -8.18 3.16
N CYS A 41 -7.18 -9.04 3.05
CA CYS A 41 -7.08 -10.30 2.31
C CYS A 41 -8.32 -10.52 1.46
N LEU A 42 -8.14 -10.53 0.14
CA LEU A 42 -9.17 -10.84 -0.85
C LEU A 42 -9.11 -12.33 -1.18
N ASN A 43 -10.27 -12.99 -1.09
CA ASN A 43 -10.47 -14.36 -1.59
C ASN A 43 -10.92 -14.32 -3.06
N GLY A 44 -10.20 -13.55 -3.90
CA GLY A 44 -10.48 -13.30 -5.32
C GLY A 44 -11.31 -12.03 -5.61
N HIS A 45 -11.45 -11.70 -6.90
CA HIS A 45 -11.97 -10.42 -7.43
C HIS A 45 -13.50 -10.22 -7.35
N GLY A 46 -14.24 -11.18 -6.78
CA GLY A 46 -15.68 -11.33 -7.02
C GLY A 46 -16.63 -10.43 -6.22
N ALA A 47 -16.13 -9.58 -5.32
CA ALA A 47 -16.98 -8.81 -4.40
C ALA A 47 -16.38 -7.47 -3.93
N ALA A 48 -15.52 -6.84 -4.74
CA ALA A 48 -14.94 -5.55 -4.38
C ALA A 48 -15.97 -4.41 -4.53
N VAL A 49 -16.08 -3.57 -3.51
CA VAL A 49 -16.87 -2.32 -3.53
C VAL A 49 -16.10 -1.23 -4.28
N THR A 50 -14.78 -1.20 -4.12
CA THR A 50 -13.87 -0.37 -4.92
C THR A 50 -12.99 -1.27 -5.79
N HIS A 51 -12.82 -0.89 -7.05
CA HIS A 51 -11.99 -1.59 -8.03
C HIS A 51 -11.38 -0.54 -8.96
N ASP A 52 -10.17 -0.11 -8.63
CA ASP A 52 -9.41 0.88 -9.39
C ASP A 52 -8.15 0.30 -9.99
N HIS A 53 -7.70 0.90 -11.09
CA HIS A 53 -6.54 0.47 -11.86
C HIS A 53 -5.61 1.65 -12.09
N VAL A 54 -4.39 1.56 -11.60
CA VAL A 54 -3.37 2.63 -11.70
C VAL A 54 -2.06 2.02 -12.19
N TYR A 55 -1.39 2.73 -13.10
CA TYR A 55 -0.06 2.38 -13.54
C TYR A 55 0.97 3.10 -12.66
N LEU A 56 1.91 2.35 -12.07
CA LEU A 56 3.03 2.88 -11.32
C LEU A 56 4.34 2.64 -12.09
N ASP A 57 4.98 3.74 -12.47
CA ASP A 57 6.20 3.78 -13.28
C ASP A 57 7.38 4.29 -12.44
N ILE A 58 8.26 3.41 -12.00
CA ILE A 58 9.36 3.75 -11.08
C ILE A 58 10.68 3.80 -11.83
N TRP A 59 11.40 4.90 -11.69
CA TRP A 59 12.72 5.12 -12.27
C TRP A 59 13.72 5.56 -11.21
N ILE A 60 14.93 5.02 -11.26
CA ILE A 60 16.03 5.36 -10.36
C ILE A 60 17.28 5.71 -11.16
N ALA A 61 17.91 6.83 -10.82
CA ALA A 61 19.18 7.23 -11.39
C ALA A 61 20.34 6.34 -10.88
N ASP A 62 21.19 5.89 -11.80
CA ASP A 62 22.47 5.25 -11.47
C ASP A 62 23.52 6.28 -10.98
N GLU A 63 24.71 5.80 -10.59
CA GLU A 63 25.83 6.66 -10.15
C GLU A 63 26.25 7.73 -11.19
N ASN A 64 25.88 7.56 -12.46
CA ASN A 64 26.17 8.48 -13.55
C ASN A 64 24.98 9.39 -13.90
N GLY A 65 23.87 9.30 -13.17
CA GLY A 65 22.65 10.07 -13.39
C GLY A 65 21.71 9.50 -14.49
N ASN A 66 21.95 8.30 -15.00
CA ASN A 66 21.05 7.70 -15.99
C ASN A 66 19.88 7.00 -15.30
N LEU A 67 18.65 7.40 -15.64
CA LEU A 67 17.44 6.78 -15.11
C LEU A 67 17.27 5.34 -15.65
N GLN A 68 17.05 4.41 -14.73
CA GLN A 68 16.73 3.00 -14.98
C GLN A 68 15.34 2.69 -14.44
N GLN A 69 14.51 2.01 -15.23
CA GLN A 69 13.17 1.62 -14.81
C GLN A 69 13.20 0.37 -13.92
N ILE A 70 12.42 0.38 -12.84
CA ILE A 70 12.17 -0.80 -11.98
C ILE A 70 10.83 -1.40 -12.39
N ALA A 71 10.86 -2.09 -13.52
CA ALA A 71 9.71 -2.77 -14.06
C ALA A 71 10.13 -4.02 -14.86
N PRO A 72 9.24 -5.00 -15.06
CA PRO A 72 7.87 -5.05 -14.53
C PRO A 72 7.82 -5.51 -13.06
N LEU A 73 6.86 -4.98 -12.29
CA LEU A 73 6.50 -5.50 -10.96
C LEU A 73 5.31 -6.46 -11.13
N GLU A 74 5.59 -7.74 -11.37
CA GLU A 74 4.57 -8.76 -11.62
C GLU A 74 4.30 -9.61 -10.36
N ASN A 75 3.03 -9.67 -9.95
CA ASN A 75 2.52 -10.54 -8.88
C ASN A 75 2.87 -10.11 -7.44
N GLU A 76 3.23 -8.84 -7.24
CA GLU A 76 3.49 -8.27 -5.93
C GLU A 76 2.18 -8.10 -5.15
N GLY A 77 2.12 -8.61 -3.92
CA GLY A 77 0.88 -8.68 -3.14
C GLY A 77 -0.20 -9.62 -3.72
N ALA A 78 0.04 -10.25 -4.89
CA ALA A 78 -0.86 -11.23 -5.48
C ALA A 78 -0.58 -12.60 -4.87
N GLY A 79 -1.40 -12.99 -3.89
CA GLY A 79 -1.23 -14.23 -3.13
C GLY A 79 -1.16 -15.48 -3.97
N THR A 80 0.05 -15.94 -4.28
CA THR A 80 0.28 -17.21 -4.96
C THR A 80 0.44 -18.38 -4.00
N THR A 81 0.70 -18.12 -2.71
CA THR A 81 1.06 -19.18 -1.74
C THR A 81 -0.08 -19.57 -0.79
N ASP A 82 -1.00 -18.65 -0.44
CA ASP A 82 -2.07 -18.91 0.54
C ASP A 82 -3.49 -18.51 0.07
N GLY A 83 -3.66 -18.18 -1.21
CA GLY A 83 -4.96 -17.74 -1.77
C GLY A 83 -5.40 -16.36 -1.29
N CYS A 84 -4.49 -15.61 -0.66
CA CYS A 84 -4.75 -14.30 -0.07
C CYS A 84 -4.13 -13.18 -0.91
N MET A 85 -4.98 -12.42 -1.61
CA MET A 85 -4.54 -11.27 -2.41
C MET A 85 -4.72 -9.97 -1.61
N LYS A 86 -3.67 -9.14 -1.54
CA LYS A 86 -3.71 -7.88 -0.79
C LYS A 86 -4.65 -6.87 -1.46
N PHE A 87 -5.14 -5.88 -0.71
CA PHE A 87 -6.04 -4.86 -1.26
C PHE A 87 -5.40 -4.01 -2.35
N VAL A 88 -4.08 -3.83 -2.30
CA VAL A 88 -3.29 -3.34 -3.43
C VAL A 88 -2.35 -4.46 -3.85
N HIS A 89 -2.36 -4.78 -5.13
CA HIS A 89 -1.51 -5.83 -5.66
C HIS A 89 -1.27 -5.59 -7.15
N THR A 90 -0.22 -6.20 -7.70
CA THR A 90 -0.03 -6.28 -9.16
C THR A 90 -0.31 -7.67 -9.66
N HIS A 91 -0.92 -7.79 -10.82
CA HIS A 91 -0.88 -8.97 -11.67
C HIS A 91 -1.22 -8.55 -13.10
N ASP A 92 -0.89 -9.41 -14.07
CA ASP A 92 -1.11 -9.15 -15.49
C ASP A 92 -0.52 -7.82 -15.94
N ALA A 93 0.81 -7.65 -15.81
CA ALA A 93 1.47 -6.40 -16.17
C ALA A 93 1.07 -5.93 -17.58
N ARG A 94 0.72 -4.64 -17.67
CA ARG A 94 0.20 -4.05 -18.90
C ARG A 94 1.10 -2.90 -19.35
N PRO A 95 1.37 -2.77 -20.65
CA PRO A 95 1.93 -1.53 -21.17
C PRO A 95 0.92 -0.40 -20.95
N TYR A 96 1.42 0.78 -20.60
CA TYR A 96 0.61 1.99 -20.57
C TYR A 96 0.69 2.71 -21.93
N GLY A 97 -0.46 3.05 -22.52
CA GLY A 97 -0.56 3.84 -23.75
C GLY A 97 -0.74 3.02 -25.04
N GLU A 98 -1.46 3.59 -26.01
CA GLU A 98 -1.67 2.95 -27.31
C GLU A 98 -0.37 2.99 -28.14
N GLY A 99 0.22 1.81 -28.41
CA GLY A 99 1.48 1.69 -29.16
C GLY A 99 2.75 1.58 -28.31
N ALA A 100 2.62 1.47 -26.99
CA ALA A 100 3.75 1.25 -26.09
C ALA A 100 4.46 -0.09 -26.38
N SER A 101 5.78 -0.06 -26.36
CA SER A 101 6.63 -1.23 -26.55
C SER A 101 6.64 -2.11 -25.28
N ALA A 102 6.99 -3.39 -25.40
CA ALA A 102 7.13 -4.29 -24.25
C ALA A 102 8.21 -3.83 -23.23
N GLN A 103 8.97 -2.78 -23.55
CA GLN A 103 9.92 -2.11 -22.67
C GLN A 103 9.30 -0.95 -21.85
N GLU A 104 8.02 -0.65 -22.01
CA GLU A 104 7.27 0.36 -21.23
C GLU A 104 6.22 -0.30 -20.33
N VAL A 105 6.47 -1.56 -19.94
CA VAL A 105 5.62 -2.27 -18.99
C VAL A 105 5.89 -1.65 -17.62
N THR A 106 4.83 -1.23 -16.94
CA THR A 106 4.87 -0.62 -15.60
C THR A 106 4.16 -1.55 -14.62
N ALA A 107 4.23 -1.24 -13.33
CA ALA A 107 3.43 -1.93 -12.34
C ALA A 107 1.96 -1.57 -12.55
N TYR A 108 1.14 -2.54 -12.96
CA TYR A 108 -0.31 -2.34 -13.07
C TYR A 108 -0.95 -2.68 -11.72
N LEU A 109 -1.17 -1.64 -10.91
CA LEU A 109 -1.76 -1.75 -9.58
C LEU A 109 -3.26 -1.97 -9.70
N HIS A 110 -3.73 -3.00 -9.02
CA HIS A 110 -5.14 -3.24 -8.74
C HIS A 110 -5.43 -2.81 -7.31
N VAL A 111 -6.37 -1.88 -7.16
CA VAL A 111 -6.86 -1.42 -5.86
C VAL A 111 -8.26 -1.99 -5.67
N GLU A 112 -8.34 -3.07 -4.92
CA GLU A 112 -9.57 -3.83 -4.71
C GLU A 112 -9.88 -3.95 -3.22
N THR A 113 -11.04 -3.44 -2.80
CA THR A 113 -11.45 -3.49 -1.39
C THR A 113 -12.92 -3.86 -1.23
N PRO A 114 -13.30 -4.65 -0.21
CA PRO A 114 -14.69 -5.06 0.02
C PRO A 114 -15.53 -3.96 0.69
N PHE A 115 -14.95 -2.80 0.97
CA PHE A 115 -15.59 -1.64 1.59
C PHE A 115 -14.86 -0.37 1.15
N GLN A 116 -15.53 0.77 1.24
CA GLN A 116 -14.89 2.05 0.92
C GLN A 116 -13.82 2.39 1.95
N ILE A 117 -12.57 2.47 1.51
CA ILE A 117 -11.41 2.87 2.29
C ILE A 117 -10.45 3.62 1.36
N ASN A 118 -9.71 4.59 1.90
CA ASN A 118 -8.72 5.31 1.11
C ASN A 118 -7.41 4.54 1.13
N ILE A 119 -6.99 4.13 -0.05
CA ILE A 119 -5.69 3.55 -0.28
C ILE A 119 -4.82 4.61 -0.93
N SER A 120 -3.62 4.77 -0.38
CA SER A 120 -2.61 5.69 -0.86
C SER A 120 -1.34 4.96 -1.27
N MET A 121 -0.41 5.70 -1.85
CA MET A 121 0.88 5.17 -2.24
C MET A 121 1.68 4.57 -1.07
N LYS A 122 1.64 5.19 0.12
CA LYS A 122 2.24 4.62 1.33
C LYS A 122 1.86 3.15 1.54
N HIS A 123 0.58 2.82 1.42
CA HIS A 123 0.07 1.47 1.62
C HIS A 123 0.62 0.48 0.57
N TRP A 124 0.82 0.93 -0.67
CA TRP A 124 1.45 0.10 -1.69
C TRP A 124 2.88 -0.28 -1.30
N PHE A 125 3.70 0.70 -0.90
CA PHE A 125 5.09 0.43 -0.50
C PHE A 125 5.17 -0.45 0.75
N GLU A 126 4.25 -0.29 1.70
CA GLU A 126 4.15 -1.17 2.88
C GLU A 126 3.77 -2.61 2.51
N ILE A 127 2.95 -2.81 1.47
CA ILE A 127 2.57 -4.15 0.99
C ILE A 127 3.66 -4.78 0.13
N TRP A 128 4.29 -3.98 -0.72
CA TRP A 128 5.33 -4.46 -1.62
C TRP A 128 6.55 -4.96 -0.84
N ASP A 129 6.87 -4.34 0.30
CA ASP A 129 7.86 -4.81 1.29
C ASP A 129 9.23 -5.18 0.69
N GLU A 130 9.57 -4.62 -0.48
CA GLU A 130 10.87 -4.78 -1.12
C GLU A 130 11.89 -3.86 -0.44
N GLU A 131 12.97 -4.46 0.08
CA GLU A 131 14.19 -3.73 0.39
C GLU A 131 14.80 -3.30 -0.95
N PHE A 132 14.67 -2.02 -1.31
CA PHE A 132 15.43 -1.49 -2.44
C PHE A 132 16.92 -1.79 -2.22
N PRO A 133 17.65 -2.32 -3.23
CA PRO A 133 19.04 -2.66 -3.03
C PRO A 133 19.80 -1.44 -2.52
N GLN A 134 20.64 -1.61 -1.48
CA GLN A 134 21.44 -0.53 -0.86
C GLN A 134 22.23 0.35 -1.85
N SER A 135 22.41 -0.09 -3.09
CA SER A 135 23.00 0.69 -4.19
C SER A 135 22.08 1.79 -4.77
N TYR A 136 20.78 1.80 -4.43
CA TYR A 136 19.77 2.66 -5.05
C TYR A 136 19.13 3.68 -4.10
N GLY A 137 19.62 3.75 -2.85
CA GLY A 137 19.07 4.64 -1.83
C GLY A 137 17.84 4.05 -1.16
N ASP A 138 17.76 4.26 0.15
CA ASP A 138 16.58 4.00 0.96
C ASP A 138 15.59 5.16 0.68
N TRP A 139 14.31 4.90 0.38
CA TRP A 139 13.35 5.97 -0.03
C TRP A 139 13.11 7.01 1.09
N ASP A 140 13.41 6.62 2.32
CA ASP A 140 13.43 7.44 3.53
C ASP A 140 14.73 8.26 3.71
N GLN A 141 15.73 8.05 2.84
CA GLN A 141 17.02 8.75 2.82
C GLN A 141 17.22 9.54 1.52
N VAL A 142 16.19 10.25 1.05
CA VAL A 142 16.37 11.38 0.13
C VAL A 142 17.42 12.31 0.73
N ASP A 143 18.65 12.22 0.24
CA ASP A 143 19.79 12.92 0.83
C ASP A 143 19.87 14.37 0.32
N ASP A 144 20.94 15.06 0.67
CA ASP A 144 21.14 16.44 0.23
C ASP A 144 21.32 16.56 -1.29
N THR A 145 21.63 15.46 -1.99
CA THR A 145 21.98 15.41 -3.41
C THR A 145 20.92 14.79 -4.30
N HIS A 146 19.98 14.02 -3.75
CA HIS A 146 18.91 13.34 -4.48
C HIS A 146 17.53 13.85 -4.10
N GLU A 147 16.58 13.72 -5.01
CA GLU A 147 15.16 14.01 -4.81
C GLU A 147 14.32 12.88 -5.40
N ILE A 148 13.09 12.74 -4.86
CA ILE A 148 12.04 11.98 -5.50
C ILE A 148 11.10 12.99 -6.17
N VAL A 149 10.92 12.86 -7.47
CA VAL A 149 9.90 13.58 -8.21
C VAL A 149 8.78 12.63 -8.57
N ALA A 150 7.60 12.90 -8.03
CA ALA A 150 6.38 12.17 -8.32
C ALA A 150 5.47 12.99 -9.23
N THR A 151 4.90 12.35 -10.25
CA THR A 151 3.89 12.97 -11.11
C THR A 151 2.70 12.05 -11.33
N ARG A 152 1.49 12.62 -11.42
CA ARG A 152 0.28 11.94 -11.85
C ARG A 152 -0.11 12.48 -13.23
N ASN A 153 -0.08 11.62 -14.24
CA ASN A 153 -0.35 12.01 -15.63
C ASN A 153 0.50 13.23 -16.09
N GLY A 154 1.72 13.35 -15.55
CA GLY A 154 2.65 14.45 -15.83
C GLY A 154 2.51 15.69 -14.93
N GLU A 155 1.50 15.75 -14.06
CA GLU A 155 1.35 16.81 -13.06
C GLU A 155 2.07 16.47 -11.76
N VAL A 156 2.83 17.40 -11.18
CA VAL A 156 3.63 17.15 -9.97
C VAL A 156 2.72 16.86 -8.77
N ILE A 157 3.08 15.83 -8.01
CA ILE A 157 2.44 15.48 -6.74
C ILE A 157 3.33 16.01 -5.60
N GLU A 158 2.81 16.92 -4.76
CA GLU A 158 3.56 17.48 -3.62
C GLU A 158 3.64 16.52 -2.43
N ASP A 159 2.54 15.79 -2.15
CA ASP A 159 2.45 14.83 -1.05
C ASP A 159 2.27 13.41 -1.60
N PHE A 160 3.34 12.91 -2.20
CA PHE A 160 3.38 11.61 -2.87
C PHE A 160 2.95 10.44 -1.97
N TRP A 161 3.36 10.43 -0.70
CA TRP A 161 3.06 9.34 0.21
C TRP A 161 1.56 9.20 0.49
N ASN A 162 0.85 10.34 0.55
CA ASN A 162 -0.59 10.37 0.75
C ASN A 162 -1.38 10.45 -0.56
N GLU A 163 -0.72 10.36 -1.70
CA GLU A 163 -1.39 10.34 -3.01
C GLU A 163 -2.31 9.13 -3.09
N LYS A 164 -3.58 9.40 -3.39
CA LYS A 164 -4.60 8.36 -3.44
C LYS A 164 -4.43 7.52 -4.71
N LEU A 165 -4.44 6.20 -4.54
CA LEU A 165 -4.47 5.25 -5.64
C LEU A 165 -5.93 5.01 -6.05
N ASP A 166 -6.44 5.90 -6.90
CA ASP A 166 -7.80 5.82 -7.42
C ASP A 166 -7.86 6.12 -8.92
N GLY A 167 -9.02 5.86 -9.53
CA GLY A 167 -9.22 6.12 -10.95
C GLY A 167 -8.90 4.93 -11.84
N GLN A 168 -8.90 5.21 -13.15
CA GLN A 168 -8.81 4.19 -14.18
C GLN A 168 -7.74 4.59 -15.17
N SER A 169 -6.65 3.83 -15.18
CA SER A 169 -5.50 3.99 -16.08
C SER A 169 -4.67 5.25 -15.87
N ASP A 170 -4.71 5.83 -14.66
CA ASP A 170 -3.78 6.91 -14.30
C ASP A 170 -2.34 6.43 -14.28
N ILE A 171 -1.41 7.31 -14.65
CA ILE A 171 0.03 7.10 -14.51
C ILE A 171 0.53 7.84 -13.30
N ILE A 172 1.09 7.12 -12.34
CA ILE A 172 1.94 7.71 -11.33
C ILE A 172 3.38 7.35 -11.69
N ARG A 173 4.18 8.37 -12.01
CA ARG A 173 5.61 8.20 -12.28
C ARG A 173 6.44 8.70 -11.12
N LEU A 174 7.42 7.90 -10.72
CA LEU A 174 8.40 8.23 -9.70
C LEU A 174 9.80 8.23 -10.30
N GLU A 175 10.54 9.30 -10.03
CA GLU A 175 11.94 9.43 -10.42
C GLU A 175 12.76 9.73 -9.16
N TYR A 176 13.60 8.79 -8.74
CA TYR A 176 14.69 9.07 -7.83
C TYR A 176 15.89 9.57 -8.64
N ARG A 177 16.29 10.83 -8.46
CA ARG A 177 17.30 11.48 -9.29
C ARG A 177 18.13 12.48 -8.50
N GLN A 178 19.26 12.90 -9.07
CA GLN A 178 20.04 14.01 -8.50
C GLN A 178 19.31 15.35 -8.66
N LYS A 179 19.47 16.24 -7.68
CA LYS A 179 18.95 17.62 -7.69
C LYS A 179 19.64 18.52 -8.73
#